data_AF-A0A3P7IUJ3-F1
#
_entry.id   AF-A0A3P7IUJ3-F1
#
_cell.length_a   1.000
_cell.length_b   1.000
_cell.length_c   1.000
_cell.angle_alpha   90.00
_cell.angle_beta   90.00
_cell.angle_gamma   90.00
#
_symmetry.space_group_name_H-M   'P 1'
#
loop_
_entity.id
_entity.type
_entity.pdbx_description
1 polymer ?
#
loop_
_entity_poly.entity_id
_entity_poly.type
_entity_poly.pdbx_seq_one_letter_code
_entity_poly.pdbx_strand_id
1 'polypeptide(L)'
;MSHAADMMELARQEIFIAGWWLSPEIYMKRPALEGNYWRLDEILKRKANQGVRIFILMYKEMEMALGLNSMYSKRTLQALHPNVKVMRHPDHYPGTGTFFWAHHEKLVIIDQLIAFVGGVDLCFGRWDDNQHLLTDLGSVQFGQQHGLSHDINI
;
A
#
# COMPACT_ATOMS: atom_id res chain seq x y z
N MET A 1 0.38 -8.78 7.75
CA MET A 1 0.83 -8.14 6.49
C MET A 1 2.05 -8.82 5.87
N SER A 2 3.05 -9.27 6.65
CA SER A 2 4.28 -9.92 6.13
C SER A 2 4.02 -11.01 5.08
N HIS A 3 3.16 -11.99 5.36
CA HIS A 3 2.85 -13.07 4.43
C HIS A 3 2.30 -12.60 3.07
N ALA A 4 1.49 -11.53 3.05
CA ALA A 4 1.01 -10.96 1.80
C ALA A 4 2.16 -10.31 1.01
N ALA A 5 3.12 -9.69 1.69
CA ALA A 5 4.34 -9.14 1.07
C ALA A 5 5.18 -10.25 0.45
N ASP A 6 5.41 -11.34 1.19
CA ASP A 6 6.15 -12.50 0.71
C ASP A 6 5.51 -13.09 -0.55
N MET A 7 4.19 -13.22 -0.55
CA MET A 7 3.47 -13.75 -1.71
C MET A 7 3.48 -12.80 -2.91
N MET A 8 3.35 -11.48 -2.68
CA MET A 8 3.49 -10.49 -3.77
C MET A 8 4.90 -10.51 -4.38
N GLU A 9 5.94 -10.67 -3.56
CA GLU A 9 7.33 -10.76 -4.07
C GLU A 9 7.52 -12.00 -4.97
N LEU A 10 6.79 -13.08 -4.69
CA LEU A 10 6.81 -14.32 -5.50
C LEU A 10 5.93 -14.28 -6.76
N ALA A 11 5.07 -13.28 -6.94
CA ALA A 11 4.14 -13.19 -8.06
C ALA A 11 4.84 -13.25 -9.43
N ARG A 12 4.23 -13.93 -10.41
CA ARG A 12 4.82 -14.09 -11.76
C ARG A 12 3.94 -13.55 -12.88
N GLN A 13 2.64 -13.42 -12.67
CA GLN A 13 1.69 -13.06 -13.71
C GLN A 13 0.86 -11.84 -13.30
N GLU A 14 0.14 -11.95 -12.19
CA GLU A 14 -0.90 -10.99 -11.83
C GLU A 14 -0.98 -10.76 -10.31
N ILE A 15 -1.22 -9.51 -9.93
CA ILE A 15 -1.60 -9.13 -8.57
C ILE A 15 -2.91 -8.34 -8.66
N PHE A 16 -3.96 -8.82 -7.99
CA PHE A 16 -5.21 -8.08 -7.81
C PHE A 16 -5.30 -7.57 -6.38
N ILE A 17 -5.64 -6.29 -6.21
CA ILE A 17 -5.85 -5.67 -4.90
C ILE A 17 -7.22 -5.00 -4.90
N ALA A 18 -8.03 -5.26 -3.88
CA ALA A 18 -9.24 -4.49 -3.61
C ALA A 18 -9.23 -4.01 -2.16
N GLY A 19 -9.63 -2.76 -1.93
CA GLY A 19 -9.60 -2.18 -0.58
C GLY A 19 -10.53 -0.97 -0.44
N TRP A 20 -11.01 -0.80 0.79
CA TRP A 20 -11.76 0.39 1.18
C TRP A 20 -10.83 1.60 1.29
N TRP A 21 -9.62 1.40 1.82
CA TRP A 21 -8.58 2.42 1.88
C TRP A 21 -7.20 1.81 1.62
N LEU A 22 -6.38 2.48 0.80
CA LEU A 22 -5.05 2.01 0.43
C LEU A 22 -4.06 3.18 0.52
N SER A 23 -2.98 3.00 1.27
CA SER A 23 -1.89 3.98 1.42
C SER A 23 -0.62 3.40 0.77
N PRO A 24 -0.14 3.94 -0.35
CA PRO A 24 0.98 3.34 -1.11
C PRO A 24 2.27 3.17 -0.30
N GLU A 25 2.51 4.06 0.66
CA GLU A 25 3.79 4.18 1.37
C GLU A 25 3.87 3.35 2.66
N ILE A 26 2.93 2.44 2.92
CA ILE A 26 3.00 1.58 4.10
C ILE A 26 4.11 0.54 3.99
N TYR A 27 4.76 0.27 5.12
CA TYR A 27 5.68 -0.87 5.26
C TYR A 27 4.91 -2.14 5.58
N MET A 28 5.07 -3.16 4.73
CA MET A 28 4.40 -4.45 4.88
C MET A 28 5.09 -5.35 5.92
N LYS A 29 6.37 -5.09 6.21
CA LYS A 29 7.17 -5.71 7.28
C LYS A 29 7.78 -4.63 8.15
N ARG A 30 7.83 -4.88 9.47
CA ARG A 30 8.42 -3.98 10.46
C ARG A 30 9.27 -4.78 11.46
N PRO A 31 10.31 -4.18 12.07
CA PRO A 31 10.84 -2.83 11.79
C PRO A 31 11.37 -2.70 10.34
N ALA A 32 11.36 -1.49 9.79
CA ALA A 32 11.80 -1.19 8.42
C ALA A 32 13.33 -1.20 8.29
N LEU A 33 13.95 -2.37 8.55
CA LEU A 33 15.41 -2.54 8.58
C LEU A 33 16.04 -2.60 7.19
N GLU A 34 15.28 -3.04 6.18
CA GLU A 34 15.74 -3.21 4.79
C GLU A 34 15.43 -1.97 3.93
N GLY A 35 15.47 -0.78 4.55
CA GLY A 35 15.04 0.47 3.92
C GLY A 35 13.63 0.34 3.34
N ASN A 36 13.43 0.80 2.11
CA ASN A 36 12.13 0.78 1.45
C ASN A 36 11.78 -0.58 0.79
N TYR A 37 12.60 -1.63 0.95
CA TYR A 37 12.39 -2.89 0.23
C TYR A 37 10.99 -3.47 0.45
N TRP A 38 10.49 -3.42 1.69
CA TRP A 38 9.15 -3.92 2.04
C TRP A 38 8.04 -2.86 2.04
N ARG A 39 8.27 -1.68 1.44
CA ARG A 39 7.22 -0.68 1.24
C ARG A 39 6.31 -1.12 0.09
N LEU A 40 4.99 -0.96 0.25
CA LEU A 40 4.00 -1.51 -0.68
C LEU A 40 4.22 -1.04 -2.13
N ASP A 41 4.35 0.26 -2.34
CA ASP A 41 4.65 0.86 -3.63
C ASP A 41 5.93 0.30 -4.27
N GLU A 42 7.00 0.09 -3.50
CA GLU A 42 8.26 -0.48 -3.98
C GLU A 42 8.12 -1.95 -4.38
N ILE A 43 7.38 -2.75 -3.61
CA ILE A 43 7.06 -4.14 -3.99
C ILE A 43 6.32 -4.13 -5.34
N LEU A 44 5.24 -3.37 -5.46
CA LEU A 44 4.43 -3.33 -6.68
C LEU A 44 5.24 -2.83 -7.88
N LYS A 45 6.08 -1.80 -7.70
CA LYS A 45 6.96 -1.29 -8.75
C LYS A 45 7.96 -2.34 -9.23
N ARG A 46 8.63 -3.05 -8.30
CA ARG A 46 9.57 -4.13 -8.65
C ARG A 46 8.87 -5.24 -9.44
N LYS A 47 7.69 -5.67 -8.99
CA LYS A 47 6.94 -6.72 -9.68
C LYS A 47 6.44 -6.27 -11.05
N ALA A 48 5.97 -5.03 -11.16
CA ALA A 48 5.56 -4.45 -12.44
C ALA A 48 6.71 -4.40 -13.45
N ASN A 49 7.93 -4.03 -13.01
CA ASN A 49 9.16 -4.04 -13.83
C ASN A 49 9.55 -5.45 -14.30
N GLN A 50 9.18 -6.50 -13.54
CA GLN A 50 9.39 -7.91 -13.90
C GLN A 50 8.30 -8.44 -14.85
N GLY A 51 7.37 -7.58 -15.30
CA GLY A 51 6.30 -7.95 -16.23
C GLY A 51 4.98 -8.36 -15.58
N VAL A 52 4.89 -8.37 -14.24
CA VAL A 52 3.65 -8.67 -13.52
C VAL A 52 2.61 -7.57 -13.78
N ARG A 53 1.37 -7.96 -14.10
CA ARG A 53 0.25 -7.03 -14.25
C ARG A 53 -0.41 -6.80 -12.90
N ILE A 54 -0.65 -5.55 -12.55
CA ILE A 54 -1.17 -5.19 -11.23
C ILE A 54 -2.46 -4.39 -11.43
N PHE A 55 -3.56 -4.91 -10.88
CA PHE A 55 -4.87 -4.28 -10.99
C PHE A 55 -5.42 -3.98 -9.61
N ILE A 56 -5.82 -2.73 -9.39
CA ILE A 56 -6.24 -2.24 -8.08
C ILE A 56 -7.64 -1.64 -8.20
N LEU A 57 -8.57 -2.12 -7.39
CA LEU A 57 -9.89 -1.52 -7.18
C LEU A 57 -9.92 -0.83 -5.83
N MET A 58 -10.19 0.48 -5.83
CA MET A 58 -10.33 1.27 -4.60
C MET A 58 -11.75 1.80 -4.46
N TYR A 59 -12.24 1.87 -3.23
CA TYR A 59 -13.41 2.69 -2.95
C TYR A 59 -13.12 4.16 -3.32
N LYS A 60 -14.03 4.77 -4.08
CA LYS A 60 -14.07 6.21 -4.34
C LYS A 60 -14.94 6.86 -3.27
N GLU A 61 -14.30 7.48 -2.31
CA GLU A 61 -14.97 8.19 -1.22
C GLU A 61 -15.68 9.47 -1.67
N MET A 62 -16.64 9.91 -0.86
CA MET A 62 -17.10 11.29 -0.87
C MET A 62 -16.05 12.15 -0.16
N GLU A 63 -15.21 12.86 -0.93
CA GLU A 63 -14.06 13.62 -0.41
C GLU A 63 -14.44 14.65 0.68
N MET A 64 -15.67 15.18 0.66
CA MET A 64 -16.18 16.09 1.69
C MET A 64 -16.47 15.43 3.05
N ALA A 65 -16.68 14.11 3.06
CA ALA A 65 -17.07 13.35 4.25
C ALA A 65 -15.95 12.45 4.79
N LEU A 66 -15.03 12.01 3.92
CA LEU A 66 -14.01 11.02 4.25
C LEU A 66 -12.63 11.45 3.74
N GLY A 67 -11.64 11.36 4.61
CA GLY A 67 -10.24 11.71 4.31
C GLY A 67 -9.40 10.55 3.78
N LEU A 68 -9.94 9.66 2.94
CA LEU A 68 -9.19 8.50 2.42
C LEU A 68 -8.16 8.90 1.36
N ASN A 69 -8.45 9.97 0.62
CA ASN A 69 -7.62 10.51 -0.45
C ASN A 69 -7.32 9.46 -1.54
N SER A 70 -8.34 8.72 -1.98
CA SER A 70 -8.17 7.66 -2.98
C SER A 70 -7.64 8.18 -4.31
N MET A 71 -7.87 9.46 -4.64
CA MET A 71 -7.31 10.10 -5.82
C MET A 71 -5.78 10.20 -5.74
N TYR A 72 -5.22 10.55 -4.59
CA TYR A 72 -3.78 10.55 -4.37
C TYR A 72 -3.22 9.13 -4.57
N SER A 73 -3.77 8.14 -3.86
CA SER A 73 -3.31 6.75 -3.97
C SER A 73 -3.39 6.22 -5.41
N LYS A 74 -4.48 6.53 -6.14
CA LYS A 74 -4.61 6.22 -7.57
C LYS A 74 -3.46 6.80 -8.37
N ARG A 75 -3.20 8.10 -8.25
CA ARG A 75 -2.15 8.79 -9.01
C ARG A 75 -0.77 8.22 -8.68
N THR A 76 -0.45 8.05 -7.40
CA THR A 76 0.83 7.51 -6.95
C THR A 76 1.06 6.10 -7.49
N LEU A 77 0.09 5.19 -7.34
CA LEU A 77 0.23 3.80 -7.77
C LEU A 77 0.28 3.66 -9.29
N GLN A 78 -0.57 4.39 -10.04
CA GLN A 78 -0.53 4.34 -11.50
C GLN A 78 0.76 4.92 -12.09
N ALA A 79 1.39 5.86 -11.39
CA ALA A 79 2.66 6.44 -11.82
C ALA A 79 3.87 5.49 -11.65
N LEU A 80 3.71 4.38 -10.90
CA LEU A 80 4.81 3.45 -10.66
C LEU A 80 5.31 2.77 -11.94
N HIS A 81 4.39 2.31 -12.79
CA HIS A 81 4.70 1.56 -14.02
C HIS A 81 3.46 1.38 -14.91
N PRO A 82 3.59 1.29 -16.25
CA PRO A 82 2.46 1.04 -17.17
C PRO A 82 1.64 -0.22 -16.89
N ASN A 83 2.22 -1.23 -16.24
CA ASN A 83 1.53 -2.46 -15.83
C ASN A 83 0.65 -2.30 -14.58
N VAL A 84 0.68 -1.14 -13.92
CA VAL A 84 -0.18 -0.84 -12.77
C VAL A 84 -1.42 -0.08 -13.23
N LYS A 85 -2.59 -0.69 -13.06
CA LYS A 85 -3.89 -0.12 -13.41
C LYS A 85 -4.71 0.05 -12.13
N VAL A 86 -5.24 1.26 -11.92
CA VAL A 86 -6.03 1.57 -10.72
C VAL A 86 -7.38 2.15 -11.12
N MET A 87 -8.43 1.52 -10.64
CA MET A 87 -9.81 1.96 -10.73
C MET A 87 -10.30 2.44 -9.38
N ARG A 88 -11.18 3.44 -9.42
CA ARG A 88 -11.93 3.91 -8.24
C ARG A 88 -13.41 3.84 -8.57
N HIS A 89 -14.22 3.37 -7.62
CA HIS A 89 -15.67 3.26 -7.78
C HIS A 89 -16.36 3.38 -6.41
N PRO A 90 -17.58 3.93 -6.30
CA PRO A 90 -18.43 4.48 -7.37
C PRO A 90 -18.17 5.95 -7.70
N ASP A 91 -18.59 6.38 -8.89
CA ASP A 91 -18.84 7.80 -9.12
C ASP A 91 -20.16 8.20 -8.45
N HIS A 92 -20.14 9.32 -7.73
CA HIS A 92 -21.26 9.77 -6.92
C HIS A 92 -22.12 10.78 -7.68
N TYR A 93 -23.23 10.31 -8.26
CA TYR A 93 -24.19 11.14 -8.97
C TYR A 93 -25.54 11.15 -8.25
N PRO A 94 -26.29 12.27 -8.26
CA PRO A 94 -27.66 12.30 -7.76
C PRO A 94 -28.52 11.17 -8.37
N GLY A 95 -29.25 10.44 -7.52
CA GLY A 95 -30.16 9.38 -7.97
C GLY A 95 -29.54 7.98 -8.14
N THR A 96 -28.22 7.80 -8.05
CA THR A 96 -27.59 6.46 -8.13
C THR A 96 -27.64 5.68 -6.82
N GLY A 97 -27.93 6.35 -5.70
CA GLY A 97 -27.92 5.74 -4.37
C GLY A 97 -26.52 5.39 -3.84
N THR A 98 -25.44 5.82 -4.49
CA THR A 98 -24.06 5.41 -4.17
C THR A 98 -23.43 6.20 -3.01
N PHE A 99 -24.09 7.24 -2.51
CA PHE A 99 -23.54 8.13 -1.47
C PHE A 99 -23.30 7.44 -0.12
N PHE A 100 -24.06 6.39 0.20
CA PHE A 100 -24.05 5.76 1.53
C PHE A 100 -23.34 4.41 1.57
N TRP A 101 -22.97 3.86 0.42
CA TRP A 101 -22.42 2.50 0.31
C TRP A 101 -20.99 2.55 -0.20
N ALA A 102 -20.20 1.55 0.18
CA ALA A 102 -18.79 1.46 -0.17
C ALA A 102 -18.41 0.05 -0.60
N HIS A 103 -17.40 -0.03 -1.46
CA HIS A 103 -16.61 -1.25 -1.63
C HIS A 103 -15.81 -1.45 -0.34
N HIS A 104 -16.08 -2.52 0.40
CA HIS A 104 -15.54 -2.73 1.74
C HIS A 104 -14.74 -4.04 1.86
N GLU A 105 -14.66 -4.81 0.78
CA GLU A 105 -13.76 -5.95 0.66
C GLU A 105 -12.30 -5.52 0.83
N LYS A 106 -11.49 -6.38 1.46
CA LYS A 106 -10.03 -6.25 1.49
C LYS A 106 -9.43 -7.53 0.94
N LEU A 107 -8.87 -7.44 -0.26
CA LEU A 107 -8.40 -8.57 -1.04
C LEU A 107 -6.98 -8.30 -1.54
N VAL A 108 -6.13 -9.33 -1.46
CA VAL A 108 -4.89 -9.40 -2.24
C VAL A 108 -4.84 -10.78 -2.87
N ILE A 109 -4.85 -10.86 -4.19
CA ILE A 109 -4.86 -12.12 -4.94
C ILE A 109 -3.61 -12.15 -5.82
N ILE A 110 -2.83 -13.23 -5.69
CA ILE A 110 -1.56 -13.42 -6.40
C ILE A 110 -1.72 -14.58 -7.36
N ASP A 111 -1.46 -14.31 -8.64
CA ASP A 111 -1.47 -15.25 -9.76
C ASP A 111 -2.77 -16.09 -9.86
N GLN A 112 -3.88 -15.60 -9.28
CA GLN A 112 -5.14 -16.32 -9.13
C GLN A 112 -5.02 -17.68 -8.40
N LEU A 113 -3.93 -17.88 -7.65
CA LEU A 113 -3.63 -19.12 -6.92
C LEU A 113 -3.77 -18.93 -5.41
N ILE A 114 -3.39 -17.75 -4.91
CA ILE A 114 -3.42 -17.43 -3.47
C ILE A 114 -4.21 -16.16 -3.28
N ALA A 115 -5.16 -16.18 -2.34
CA ALA A 115 -5.98 -15.03 -1.98
C ALA A 115 -5.92 -14.78 -0.48
N PHE A 116 -5.66 -13.53 -0.11
CA PHE A 116 -5.82 -13.00 1.24
C PHE A 116 -7.15 -12.27 1.30
N VAL A 117 -8.01 -12.66 2.25
CA VAL A 117 -9.34 -12.08 2.47
C VAL A 117 -9.50 -11.79 3.97
N GLY A 118 -9.99 -10.61 4.33
CA GLY A 118 -10.21 -10.29 5.75
C GLY A 118 -10.65 -8.85 6.01
N GLY A 119 -10.42 -8.39 7.24
CA GLY A 119 -10.79 -7.05 7.73
C GLY A 119 -9.69 -5.99 7.67
N VAL A 120 -8.48 -6.35 7.23
CA VAL A 120 -7.28 -5.48 7.29
C VAL A 120 -7.00 -4.86 5.93
N ASP A 121 -7.22 -3.55 5.80
CA ASP A 121 -6.83 -2.78 4.63
C ASP A 121 -5.30 -2.55 4.56
N LEU A 122 -4.76 -2.37 3.35
CA LEU A 122 -3.36 -1.98 3.12
C LEU A 122 -3.17 -0.46 3.25
N CYS A 123 -3.38 0.07 4.45
CA CYS A 123 -3.24 1.50 4.73
C CYS A 123 -2.75 1.81 6.15
N PHE A 124 -2.54 3.10 6.44
CA PHE A 124 -2.04 3.55 7.73
C PHE A 124 -2.92 3.10 8.92
N GLY A 125 -2.27 2.86 10.06
CA GLY A 125 -2.92 2.49 11.32
C GLY A 125 -3.38 1.03 11.44
N ARG A 126 -3.15 0.19 10.43
CA ARG A 126 -3.59 -1.23 10.45
C ARG A 126 -2.52 -2.22 10.92
N TRP A 127 -1.25 -1.83 10.84
CA TRP A 127 -0.17 -2.66 11.33
C TRP A 127 -0.14 -2.58 12.85
N ASP A 128 -0.21 -3.73 13.49
CA ASP A 128 -0.05 -3.94 14.92
C ASP A 128 0.42 -5.40 15.12
N ASP A 129 0.95 -5.70 16.30
CA ASP A 129 1.19 -7.07 16.74
C ASP A 129 0.33 -7.39 17.97
N ASN A 130 0.56 -8.55 18.59
CA ASN A 130 -0.24 -8.97 19.75
C ASN A 130 0.13 -8.25 21.05
N GLN A 131 1.14 -7.39 21.04
CA GLN A 131 1.54 -6.58 22.20
C GLN A 131 0.69 -5.31 22.31
N HIS A 132 0.07 -4.86 21.21
CA HIS A 132 -0.82 -3.68 21.17
C HIS A 132 -0.19 -2.47 21.86
N LEU A 133 1.07 -2.18 21.52
CA LEU A 133 1.86 -1.16 22.18
C LEU A 133 1.20 0.22 22.01
N LEU A 134 1.06 0.94 23.13
CA LEU A 134 0.52 2.30 23.14
C LEU A 134 1.55 3.35 22.72
N THR A 135 2.83 2.99 22.68
CA THR A 135 3.93 3.90 22.39
C THR A 135 4.88 3.32 21.36
N ASP A 136 5.41 4.17 20.49
CA ASP A 136 6.46 3.85 19.51
C ASP A 136 7.65 4.80 19.74
N LEU A 137 8.24 4.76 20.94
CA LEU A 137 9.34 5.66 21.33
C LEU A 137 10.69 5.29 20.71
N GLY A 138 10.78 4.10 20.11
CA GLY A 138 12.01 3.53 19.55
C GLY A 138 11.96 3.33 18.04
N SER A 139 11.07 4.03 17.31
CA SER A 139 10.90 3.91 15.85
C SER A 139 12.24 3.79 15.11
N VAL A 140 12.25 3.13 13.94
CA VAL A 140 13.44 2.93 13.11
C VAL A 140 14.26 4.22 13.01
N GLN A 141 15.40 4.26 13.71
CA GLN A 141 16.40 5.28 13.49
C GLN A 141 17.12 4.90 12.20
N PHE A 142 16.83 5.61 11.11
CA PHE A 142 17.71 5.56 9.94
C PHE A 142 19.08 6.03 10.43
N GLY A 143 20.07 5.13 10.41
CA GLY A 143 21.43 5.48 10.81
C GLY A 143 21.84 6.75 10.07
N GLN A 144 22.19 7.80 10.81
CA GLN A 144 22.88 8.94 10.24
C GLN A 144 24.05 8.37 9.44
N GLN A 145 24.06 8.55 8.11
CA GLN A 145 25.30 8.42 7.38
C GLN A 145 26.32 9.27 8.12
N HIS A 146 27.41 8.66 8.55
CA HIS A 146 28.54 9.34 9.15
C HIS A 146 28.87 10.60 8.34
N GLY A 147 28.52 11.76 8.88
CA GLY A 147 29.10 13.02 8.46
C GLY A 147 30.56 13.03 8.87
N LEU A 148 31.42 12.33 8.12
CA LEU A 148 32.85 12.60 8.12
C LEU A 148 33.06 13.88 7.29
N SER A 149 32.78 15.00 7.94
CA SER A 149 33.21 16.33 7.51
C SER A 149 33.85 16.99 8.73
N HIS A 150 34.98 16.45 9.16
CA HIS A 150 36.00 17.13 9.93
C HIS A 150 37.31 16.60 9.39
N ASP A 151 37.84 17.29 8.38
CA ASP A 151 39.28 17.52 8.19
C ASP A 151 39.49 18.26 6.85
N ILE A 152 39.44 19.59 6.93
CA ILE A 152 40.32 20.47 6.14
C ILE A 152 40.42 21.81 6.88
N ASN A 153 41.35 21.85 7.83
CA ASN A 153 42.13 23.05 8.06
C ASN A 153 43.26 23.06 7.02
N ILE A 154 43.20 24.01 6.08
CA ILE A 154 44.27 24.86 5.49
C ILE A 154 43.57 25.91 4.65
#